data_AF-A0A945E0A6-F1
#
_entry.id   AF-A0A945E0A6-F1
#
_cell.length_a   1.000
_cell.length_b   1.000
_cell.length_c   1.000
_cell.angle_alpha   90.00
_cell.angle_beta   90.00
_cell.angle_gamma   90.00
#
_symmetry.space_group_name_H-M   'P 1'
#
loop_
_entity.id
_entity.type
_entity.pdbx_description
1 polymer ?
#
loop_
_entity_poly.entity_id
_entity_poly.type
_entity_poly.pdbx_seq_one_letter_code
_entity_poly.pdbx_strand_id
1 'polypeptide(L)'
;MSTSNEVFTPEEQVILSSYVTNTDRSVFVLTNLPEVIKGALFSRYSRSTLGLRTLLLRDFIQKKESRFSDMQTGSNQSNSAKETELAIESAQNFYDRILDGYGDDSIGELGGAHLALENISILATKTLEDARIGGSPLEKSTRYVTFAEKITGLSGNEEFRFYQEPTLLNSAHRDLYLETCRNLFETYVRFTEPL
;
A
#
# COMPACT_ATOMS: atom_id res chain seq x y z
N MET A 1 2.92 20.01 -30.42
CA MET A 1 3.82 19.57 -29.34
C MET A 1 4.72 18.50 -29.91
N SER A 2 6.04 18.70 -29.79
CA SER A 2 7.07 17.90 -30.48
C SER A 2 7.01 16.44 -30.09
N THR A 3 7.03 15.55 -31.08
CA THR A 3 7.33 14.12 -30.94
C THR A 3 8.59 13.91 -30.11
N SER A 4 8.61 12.85 -29.29
CA SER A 4 9.81 12.45 -28.56
C SER A 4 11.00 12.31 -29.53
N ASN A 5 12.19 12.81 -29.17
CA ASN A 5 13.41 12.57 -29.95
C ASN A 5 13.97 11.15 -29.76
N GLU A 6 13.30 10.31 -28.97
CA GLU A 6 13.66 8.90 -28.81
C GLU A 6 13.20 8.11 -30.04
N VAL A 7 14.14 7.38 -30.66
CA VAL A 7 13.87 6.48 -31.79
C VAL A 7 14.13 5.06 -31.31
N PHE A 8 13.11 4.21 -31.42
CA PHE A 8 13.15 2.80 -31.03
C PHE A 8 13.00 1.91 -32.26
N THR A 9 13.69 0.76 -32.30
CA THR A 9 13.49 -0.22 -33.37
C THR A 9 12.09 -0.85 -33.30
N PRO A 10 11.58 -1.49 -34.37
CA PRO A 10 10.29 -2.19 -34.31
C PRO A 10 10.22 -3.22 -33.17
N GLU A 11 11.31 -3.94 -32.91
CA GLU A 11 11.40 -4.92 -31.83
C GLU A 11 11.34 -4.25 -30.45
N GLU A 12 12.04 -3.14 -30.28
CA GLU A 12 12.03 -2.36 -29.03
C GLU A 12 10.67 -1.74 -28.76
N GLN A 13 9.97 -1.27 -29.81
CA GLN A 13 8.61 -0.75 -29.72
C GLN A 13 7.64 -1.83 -29.25
N VAL A 14 7.75 -3.05 -29.77
CA VAL A 14 6.93 -4.19 -29.34
C VAL A 14 7.15 -4.48 -27.85
N ILE A 15 8.41 -4.53 -27.40
CA ILE A 15 8.75 -4.71 -25.98
C ILE A 15 8.15 -3.59 -25.12
N LEU A 16 8.41 -2.33 -25.47
CA LEU A 16 7.96 -1.17 -24.72
C LEU A 16 6.44 -1.06 -24.66
N SER A 17 5.72 -1.43 -25.72
CA SER A 17 4.25 -1.37 -25.77
C SER A 17 3.56 -2.21 -24.69
N SER A 18 4.27 -3.18 -24.09
CA SER A 18 3.75 -3.96 -22.95
C SER A 18 3.76 -3.16 -21.63
N TYR A 19 4.60 -2.13 -21.55
CA TYR A 19 4.90 -1.38 -20.33
C TYR A 19 4.59 0.11 -20.40
N VAL A 20 4.30 0.65 -21.59
CA VAL A 20 3.91 2.05 -21.78
C VAL A 20 2.73 2.17 -22.74
N THR A 21 1.85 3.14 -22.49
CA THR A 21 0.66 3.38 -23.34
C THR A 21 0.98 3.87 -24.75
N ASN A 22 2.17 4.44 -24.97
CA ASN A 22 2.69 4.81 -26.30
C ASN A 22 4.22 4.95 -26.25
N THR A 23 4.87 4.73 -27.39
CA THR A 23 6.33 4.72 -27.53
C THR A 23 6.90 5.99 -28.17
N ASP A 24 6.04 6.86 -28.71
CA ASP A 24 6.43 7.95 -29.62
C ASP A 24 5.94 9.35 -29.19
N ARG A 25 4.98 9.44 -28.24
CA ARG A 25 4.42 10.72 -27.77
C ARG A 25 5.11 11.20 -26.50
N SER A 26 5.01 12.49 -26.22
CA SER A 26 5.64 13.10 -25.03
C SER A 26 4.95 12.72 -23.71
N VAL A 27 3.66 12.36 -23.76
CA VAL A 27 2.85 11.99 -22.58
C VAL A 27 2.42 10.54 -22.69
N PHE A 28 2.72 9.75 -21.66
CA PHE A 28 2.45 8.31 -21.61
C PHE A 28 2.35 7.85 -20.15
N VAL A 29 1.78 6.67 -19.94
CA VAL A 29 1.62 6.05 -18.62
C VAL A 29 2.42 4.75 -18.59
N LEU A 30 3.09 4.48 -17.46
CA LEU A 30 3.71 3.18 -17.18
C LEU A 30 2.62 2.17 -16.79
N THR A 31 2.61 1.01 -17.42
CA THR A 31 1.68 -0.08 -17.18
C THR A 31 2.43 -1.38 -16.90
N ASN A 32 1.82 -2.33 -16.21
CA ASN A 32 2.35 -3.70 -16.06
C ASN A 32 3.80 -3.80 -15.53
N LEU A 33 4.25 -2.82 -14.74
CA LEU A 33 5.54 -2.82 -14.06
C LEU A 33 5.33 -3.02 -12.55
N PRO A 34 6.14 -3.84 -11.87
CA PRO A 34 6.18 -3.89 -10.41
C PRO A 34 6.50 -2.49 -9.84
N GLU A 35 5.90 -2.12 -8.70
CA GLU A 35 6.14 -0.81 -8.07
C GLU A 35 7.63 -0.56 -7.79
N VAL A 36 8.35 -1.63 -7.44
CA VAL A 36 9.82 -1.65 -7.27
C VAL A 36 10.57 -1.08 -8.46
N ILE A 37 10.19 -1.57 -9.64
CA ILE A 37 10.82 -1.17 -10.89
C ILE A 37 10.46 0.27 -11.22
N LYS A 38 9.21 0.70 -10.97
CA LYS A 38 8.81 2.10 -11.18
C LYS A 38 9.63 3.05 -10.30
N GLY A 39 9.76 2.73 -9.01
CA GLY A 39 10.56 3.49 -8.06
C GLY A 39 12.00 3.67 -8.51
N ALA A 40 12.67 2.56 -8.81
CA ALA A 40 14.05 2.58 -9.28
C ALA A 40 14.22 3.28 -10.64
N LEU A 41 13.27 3.12 -11.56
CA LEU A 41 13.27 3.76 -12.87
C LEU A 41 13.16 5.29 -12.74
N PHE A 42 12.22 5.79 -11.93
CA PHE A 42 12.07 7.22 -11.70
C PHE A 42 13.27 7.82 -10.96
N SER A 43 13.85 7.08 -10.01
CA SER A 43 15.12 7.46 -9.35
C SER A 43 16.26 7.67 -10.36
N ARG A 44 16.42 6.74 -11.32
CA ARG A 44 17.45 6.85 -12.37
C ARG A 44 17.13 7.95 -13.38
N TYR A 45 15.85 8.13 -13.70
CA TYR A 45 15.40 9.14 -14.65
C TYR A 45 15.62 10.56 -14.15
N SER A 46 15.38 10.85 -12.87
CA SER A 46 15.55 12.20 -12.31
C SER A 46 16.99 12.74 -12.38
N ARG A 47 17.98 11.87 -12.60
CA ARG A 47 19.42 12.18 -12.64
C ARG A 47 20.07 11.84 -13.98
N SER A 48 19.28 11.49 -15.00
CA SER A 48 19.75 11.09 -16.33
C SER A 48 19.33 12.10 -17.38
N THR A 49 20.14 12.24 -18.43
CA THR A 49 19.78 13.02 -19.63
C THR A 49 18.97 12.21 -20.64
N LEU A 50 18.77 10.91 -20.39
CA LEU A 50 18.01 9.99 -21.25
C LEU A 50 16.53 9.98 -20.89
N GLY A 51 15.68 9.67 -21.87
CA GLY A 51 14.25 9.49 -21.64
C GLY A 51 13.94 8.24 -20.80
N LEU A 52 12.79 8.27 -20.12
CA LEU A 52 12.34 7.20 -19.21
C LEU A 52 12.19 5.85 -19.93
N ARG A 53 11.72 5.84 -21.20
CA ARG A 53 11.58 4.61 -22.00
C ARG A 53 12.94 4.03 -22.38
N THR A 54 13.88 4.89 -22.80
CA THR A 54 15.26 4.47 -23.08
C THR A 54 15.90 3.82 -21.84
N LEU A 55 15.70 4.43 -20.66
CA LEU A 55 16.21 3.87 -19.40
C LEU A 55 15.55 2.54 -19.05
N LEU A 56 14.21 2.44 -19.15
CA LEU A 56 13.47 1.19 -18.91
C LEU A 56 14.01 0.07 -19.82
N LEU A 57 14.11 0.33 -21.11
CA LEU A 57 14.57 -0.66 -22.07
C LEU A 57 16.01 -1.10 -21.80
N ARG A 58 16.94 -0.13 -21.70
CA ARG A 58 18.37 -0.40 -21.62
C ARG A 58 18.81 -0.93 -20.26
N ASP A 59 18.35 -0.30 -19.18
CA ASP A 59 18.88 -0.54 -17.84
C ASP A 59 18.07 -1.60 -17.08
N PHE A 60 16.81 -1.83 -17.45
CA PHE A 60 15.91 -2.75 -16.76
C PHE A 60 15.48 -3.94 -17.61
N ILE A 61 15.14 -3.80 -18.90
CA ILE A 61 14.64 -4.94 -19.69
C ILE A 61 15.78 -5.71 -20.36
N GLN A 62 16.70 -5.03 -21.04
CA GLN A 62 17.74 -5.67 -21.85
C GLN A 62 18.99 -6.05 -21.02
N LYS A 63 19.17 -5.47 -19.83
CA LYS A 63 20.32 -5.76 -18.99
C LYS A 63 20.15 -7.09 -18.28
N LYS A 64 20.93 -8.11 -18.66
CA LYS A 64 20.87 -9.48 -18.09
C LYS A 64 20.95 -9.56 -16.56
N GLU A 65 21.55 -8.56 -15.92
CA GLU A 65 21.69 -8.46 -14.47
C GLU A 65 20.42 -7.97 -13.75
N SER A 66 19.44 -7.41 -14.47
CA SER A 66 18.28 -6.77 -13.85
C SER A 66 17.27 -7.75 -13.24
N ARG A 67 17.36 -9.05 -13.58
CA ARG A 67 16.40 -10.11 -13.20
C ARG A 67 14.93 -9.65 -13.32
N PHE A 68 14.64 -8.82 -14.31
CA PHE A 68 13.33 -8.18 -14.49
C PHE A 68 12.19 -9.19 -14.63
N SER A 69 12.46 -10.33 -15.29
CA SER A 69 11.52 -11.46 -15.39
C SER A 69 11.13 -12.02 -14.03
N ASP A 70 12.05 -12.04 -13.06
CA ASP A 70 11.86 -12.67 -11.76
C ASP A 70 11.06 -11.77 -10.81
N MET A 71 11.05 -10.46 -11.06
CA MET A 71 10.25 -9.49 -10.31
C MET A 71 8.83 -9.36 -10.87
N GLN A 72 8.59 -9.81 -12.11
CA GLN A 72 7.29 -9.76 -12.77
C GLN A 72 6.39 -10.96 -12.41
N THR A 73 6.98 -12.08 -11.99
CA THR A 73 6.27 -13.33 -11.64
C THR A 73 5.57 -13.30 -10.28
N GLY A 74 5.71 -12.23 -9.49
CA GLY A 74 5.02 -12.06 -8.20
C GLY A 74 3.50 -12.12 -8.26
N SER A 75 2.89 -12.12 -9.46
CA SER A 75 1.44 -12.16 -9.66
C SER A 75 0.88 -13.38 -10.38
N ASN A 76 1.68 -14.35 -10.88
CA ASN A 76 1.14 -15.53 -11.60
C ASN A 76 1.89 -16.83 -11.28
N GLN A 77 1.32 -17.60 -10.33
CA GLN A 77 1.41 -19.05 -10.04
C GLN A 77 2.71 -19.87 -10.30
N SER A 78 3.25 -20.41 -9.19
CA SER A 78 4.05 -21.66 -8.99
C SER A 78 5.57 -21.57 -9.26
N ASN A 79 6.54 -22.08 -8.46
CA ASN A 79 6.56 -23.14 -7.43
C ASN A 79 7.69 -22.94 -6.38
N SER A 80 7.42 -23.32 -5.13
CA SER A 80 8.32 -23.32 -3.94
C SER A 80 8.54 -21.97 -3.24
N ALA A 81 8.37 -21.98 -1.91
CA ALA A 81 8.62 -20.83 -1.03
C ALA A 81 10.04 -20.25 -1.20
N LYS A 82 10.99 -21.10 -1.62
CA LYS A 82 12.39 -20.75 -1.83
C LYS A 82 12.62 -19.90 -3.08
N GLU A 83 11.87 -20.12 -4.15
CA GLU A 83 11.96 -19.29 -5.37
C GLU A 83 11.35 -17.90 -5.15
N THR A 84 10.23 -17.83 -4.42
CA THR A 84 9.64 -16.56 -3.98
C THR A 84 10.60 -15.78 -3.08
N GLU A 85 11.23 -16.45 -2.11
CA GLU A 85 12.21 -15.84 -1.20
C GLU A 85 13.44 -15.29 -1.95
N LEU A 86 13.97 -16.04 -2.92
CA LEU A 86 15.10 -15.59 -3.75
C LEU A 86 14.74 -14.42 -4.68
N ALA A 87 13.51 -14.38 -5.20
CA ALA A 87 13.00 -13.26 -5.99
C ALA A 87 12.82 -12.00 -5.12
N ILE A 88 12.31 -12.16 -3.89
CA ILE A 88 12.19 -11.08 -2.90
C ILE A 88 13.58 -10.57 -2.50
N GLU A 89 14.52 -11.46 -2.19
CA GLU A 89 15.90 -11.09 -1.82
C GLU A 89 16.62 -10.38 -2.99
N SER A 90 16.40 -10.83 -4.23
CA SER A 90 16.95 -10.17 -5.42
C SER A 90 16.33 -8.79 -5.65
N ALA A 91 15.02 -8.65 -5.45
CA ALA A 91 14.31 -7.38 -5.52
C ALA A 91 14.76 -6.43 -4.41
N GLN A 92 14.96 -6.93 -3.19
CA GLN A 92 15.47 -6.19 -2.05
C GLN A 92 16.90 -5.71 -2.28
N ASN A 93 17.82 -6.58 -2.72
CA ASN A 93 19.19 -6.20 -3.05
C ASN A 93 19.26 -5.19 -4.22
N PHE A 94 18.37 -5.32 -5.20
CA PHE A 94 18.23 -4.33 -6.26
C PHE A 94 17.73 -2.99 -5.70
N TYR A 95 16.73 -3.03 -4.81
CA TYR A 95 16.20 -1.87 -4.12
C TYR A 95 17.24 -1.19 -3.25
N ASP A 96 17.93 -1.91 -2.36
CA ASP A 96 18.91 -1.38 -1.42
C ASP A 96 20.08 -0.73 -2.18
N ARG A 97 20.56 -1.35 -3.27
CA ARG A 97 21.59 -0.72 -4.12
C ARG A 97 21.12 0.60 -4.74
N ILE A 98 19.83 0.74 -5.02
CA ILE A 98 19.25 1.96 -5.57
C ILE A 98 18.95 2.96 -4.43
N LEU A 99 18.34 2.55 -3.33
CA LEU A 99 17.96 3.42 -2.20
C LEU A 99 19.20 3.92 -1.43
N ASP A 100 20.11 3.04 -1.05
CA ASP A 100 21.36 3.39 -0.34
C ASP A 100 22.27 4.28 -1.19
N GLY A 101 22.25 4.10 -2.50
CA GLY A 101 23.04 4.92 -3.43
C GLY A 101 22.50 6.33 -3.63
N TYR A 102 21.23 6.59 -3.31
CA TYR A 102 20.54 7.80 -3.76
C TYR A 102 19.85 8.63 -2.68
N GLY A 103 19.62 8.10 -1.46
CA GLY A 103 19.29 8.86 -0.24
C GLY A 103 18.08 9.80 -0.34
N ASP A 104 17.07 9.42 -1.12
CA ASP A 104 15.99 10.31 -1.53
C ASP A 104 14.63 9.77 -1.07
N ASP A 105 14.06 10.41 -0.04
CA ASP A 105 12.77 10.05 0.57
C ASP A 105 11.63 10.03 -0.45
N SER A 106 11.73 10.83 -1.54
CA SER A 106 10.70 10.88 -2.60
C SER A 106 10.59 9.59 -3.42
N ILE A 107 11.63 8.75 -3.44
CA ILE A 107 11.57 7.42 -4.06
C ILE A 107 10.70 6.48 -3.21
N GLY A 108 10.79 6.60 -1.88
CA GLY A 108 9.99 5.82 -0.93
C GLY A 108 8.49 6.07 -1.11
N GLU A 109 8.10 7.27 -1.50
CA GLU A 109 6.68 7.63 -1.76
C GLU A 109 6.08 6.89 -2.96
N LEU A 110 6.90 6.35 -3.87
CA LEU A 110 6.41 5.52 -4.99
C LEU A 110 6.03 4.10 -4.54
N GLY A 111 6.47 3.68 -3.35
CA GLY A 111 6.05 2.45 -2.71
C GLY A 111 4.76 2.64 -1.93
N GLY A 112 3.80 1.74 -2.12
CA GLY A 112 2.56 1.70 -1.34
C GLY A 112 2.46 0.39 -0.56
N ALA A 113 1.77 0.43 0.59
CA ALA A 113 1.38 -0.76 1.33
C ALA A 113 -0.12 -0.71 1.61
N HIS A 114 -0.77 -1.88 1.59
CA HIS A 114 -2.14 -2.03 2.05
C HIS A 114 -2.12 -2.48 3.50
N LEU A 115 -2.71 -1.69 4.39
CA LEU A 115 -2.81 -2.00 5.81
C LEU A 115 -4.25 -2.31 6.18
N ALA A 116 -4.48 -3.48 6.78
CA ALA A 116 -5.76 -3.86 7.37
C ALA A 116 -5.70 -3.66 8.88
N LEU A 117 -6.62 -2.87 9.43
CA LEU A 117 -6.70 -2.56 10.85
C LEU A 117 -8.04 -3.01 11.41
N GLU A 118 -8.01 -3.92 12.36
CA GLU A 118 -9.21 -4.49 12.99
C GLU A 118 -9.20 -4.24 14.49
N ASN A 119 -10.39 -4.14 15.09
CA ASN A 119 -10.57 -3.91 16.53
C ASN A 119 -9.88 -2.64 17.06
N ILE A 120 -9.76 -1.61 16.22
CA ILE A 120 -9.26 -0.29 16.61
C ILE A 120 -10.41 0.65 16.98
N SER A 121 -10.13 1.62 17.85
CA SER A 121 -11.13 2.59 18.29
C SER A 121 -11.42 3.63 17.20
N ILE A 122 -12.61 4.23 17.22
CA ILE A 122 -12.94 5.36 16.33
C ILE A 122 -11.94 6.52 16.52
N LEU A 123 -11.44 6.75 17.73
CA LEU A 123 -10.43 7.79 17.95
C LEU A 123 -9.11 7.47 17.23
N ALA A 124 -8.72 6.20 17.21
CA ALA A 124 -7.55 5.74 16.48
C ALA A 124 -7.77 5.84 14.96
N THR A 125 -8.95 5.49 14.45
CA THR A 125 -9.26 5.65 13.01
C THR A 125 -9.14 7.11 12.59
N LYS A 126 -9.70 8.05 13.35
CA LYS A 126 -9.58 9.49 13.02
C LYS A 126 -8.14 9.99 13.05
N THR A 127 -7.34 9.54 14.01
CA THR A 127 -5.91 9.89 14.07
C THR A 127 -5.16 9.41 12.81
N LEU A 128 -5.47 8.21 12.33
CA LEU A 128 -4.85 7.64 11.11
C LEU A 128 -5.36 8.33 9.83
N GLU A 129 -6.65 8.60 9.74
CA GLU A 129 -7.28 9.22 8.57
C GLU A 129 -6.88 10.70 8.41
N ASP A 130 -6.63 11.39 9.52
CA ASP A 130 -6.19 12.80 9.51
C ASP A 130 -4.74 12.96 8.99
N ALA A 131 -3.95 11.88 8.99
CA ALA A 131 -2.61 11.81 8.39
C ALA A 131 -2.71 11.69 6.85
N ARG A 132 -3.18 12.76 6.21
CA ARG A 132 -3.65 12.81 4.81
C ARG A 132 -2.62 12.61 3.69
N ILE A 133 -1.31 12.50 3.97
CA ILE A 133 -0.31 12.37 2.90
C ILE A 133 -0.19 10.91 2.48
N GLY A 134 -0.58 10.60 1.24
CA GLY A 134 -0.42 9.28 0.62
C GLY A 134 -1.43 8.20 1.06
N GLY A 135 -2.25 8.45 2.08
CA GLY A 135 -3.28 7.52 2.55
C GLY A 135 -4.59 7.58 1.74
N SER A 136 -5.21 6.42 1.50
CA SER A 136 -6.57 6.29 0.94
C SER A 136 -7.40 5.38 1.84
N PRO A 137 -7.94 5.89 2.97
CA PRO A 137 -8.58 5.07 3.97
C PRO A 137 -9.96 4.56 3.51
N LEU A 138 -10.31 3.35 3.95
CA LEU A 138 -11.66 2.79 3.83
C LEU A 138 -12.11 2.27 5.19
N GLU A 139 -12.97 3.03 5.87
CA GLU A 139 -13.50 2.71 7.19
C GLU A 139 -14.85 1.98 7.10
N LYS A 140 -15.08 1.03 8.03
CA LYS A 140 -16.38 0.40 8.20
C LYS A 140 -17.44 1.45 8.56
N SER A 141 -18.46 1.58 7.71
CA SER A 141 -19.47 2.62 7.85
C SER A 141 -20.52 2.30 8.91
N THR A 142 -20.65 3.16 9.91
CA THR A 142 -21.71 3.12 10.93
C THR A 142 -23.11 3.34 10.37
N ARG A 143 -23.23 3.78 9.11
CA ARG A 143 -24.52 3.92 8.40
C ARG A 143 -25.05 2.61 7.82
N TYR A 144 -24.17 1.64 7.61
CA TYR A 144 -24.51 0.38 6.92
C TYR A 144 -24.21 -0.86 7.77
N VAL A 145 -23.35 -0.74 8.79
CA VAL A 145 -23.00 -1.84 9.67
C VAL A 145 -23.39 -1.49 11.10
N THR A 146 -24.12 -2.41 11.74
CA THR A 146 -24.51 -2.30 13.14
C THR A 146 -23.34 -2.64 14.06
N PHE A 147 -23.25 -1.91 15.18
CA PHE A 147 -22.31 -2.18 16.27
C PHE A 147 -23.05 -2.60 17.55
N ALA A 148 -24.29 -3.08 17.41
CA ALA A 148 -25.18 -3.47 18.50
C ALA A 148 -24.77 -4.79 19.17
N GLU A 149 -24.00 -5.62 18.47
CA GLU A 149 -23.60 -6.93 18.95
C GLU A 149 -22.49 -6.83 20.00
N LYS A 150 -22.67 -7.58 21.09
CA LYS A 150 -21.62 -7.84 22.07
C LYS A 150 -20.63 -8.86 21.52
N ILE A 151 -19.39 -8.77 21.97
CA ILE A 151 -18.34 -9.76 21.70
C ILE A 151 -17.95 -10.47 22.98
N THR A 152 -17.60 -11.74 22.86
CA THR A 152 -16.97 -12.49 23.94
C THR A 152 -15.50 -12.07 24.04
N GLY A 153 -15.15 -11.41 25.14
CA GLY A 153 -13.76 -11.06 25.45
C GLY A 153 -12.93 -12.27 25.87
N LEU A 154 -11.60 -12.09 25.98
CA LEU A 154 -10.66 -13.14 26.39
C LEU A 154 -10.97 -13.73 27.79
N SER A 155 -11.65 -12.99 28.65
CA SER A 155 -12.09 -13.43 29.97
C SER A 155 -13.42 -14.22 29.96
N GLY A 156 -14.00 -14.48 28.78
CA GLY A 156 -15.26 -15.19 28.61
C GLY A 156 -16.53 -14.36 28.84
N ASN A 157 -16.39 -13.08 29.21
CA ASN A 157 -17.53 -12.18 29.40
C ASN A 157 -17.94 -11.52 28.08
N GLU A 158 -19.24 -11.36 27.87
CA GLU A 158 -19.79 -10.59 26.76
C GLU A 158 -19.71 -9.09 27.06
N GLU A 159 -19.28 -8.29 26.08
CA GLU A 159 -19.16 -6.84 26.22
C GLU A 159 -19.34 -6.13 24.87
N PHE A 160 -19.78 -4.87 24.89
CA PHE A 160 -19.80 -4.05 23.68
C PHE A 160 -18.40 -3.69 23.18
N ARG A 161 -18.27 -3.44 21.88
CA ARG A 161 -17.00 -3.04 21.25
C ARG A 161 -16.69 -1.56 21.51
N PHE A 162 -16.15 -1.25 22.68
CA PHE A 162 -15.51 0.04 22.95
C PHE A 162 -14.11 -0.14 23.52
N TYR A 163 -13.23 0.81 23.22
CA TYR A 163 -11.89 0.83 23.77
C TYR A 163 -11.98 1.04 25.28
N GLN A 164 -11.31 0.20 26.08
CA GLN A 164 -11.27 0.35 27.52
C GLN A 164 -9.89 0.92 27.91
N GLU A 165 -9.82 2.24 28.11
CA GLU A 165 -8.54 2.94 28.30
C GLU A 165 -7.87 2.54 29.65
N PRO A 166 -6.64 2.00 29.64
CA PRO A 166 -6.03 1.43 30.84
C PRO A 166 -5.87 2.39 32.02
N THR A 167 -5.61 3.67 31.77
CA THR A 167 -5.45 4.67 32.84
C THR A 167 -6.77 4.90 33.58
N LEU A 168 -7.88 5.02 32.84
CA LEU A 168 -9.23 5.12 33.39
C LEU A 168 -9.62 3.86 34.15
N LEU A 169 -9.30 2.67 33.63
CA LEU A 169 -9.58 1.40 34.30
C LEU A 169 -8.85 1.22 35.63
N ASN A 170 -7.70 1.88 35.79
CA ASN A 170 -6.88 1.88 37.00
C ASN A 170 -7.11 3.13 37.87
N SER A 171 -8.15 3.91 37.58
CA SER A 171 -8.48 5.13 38.30
C SER A 171 -9.76 4.98 39.13
N ALA A 172 -10.04 5.97 39.97
CA ALA A 172 -11.32 6.09 40.68
C ALA A 172 -12.53 6.28 39.75
N HIS A 173 -12.32 6.56 38.45
CA HIS A 173 -13.38 6.78 37.46
C HIS A 173 -13.74 5.52 36.67
N ARG A 174 -13.11 4.37 36.96
CA ARG A 174 -13.32 3.09 36.26
C ARG A 174 -14.81 2.76 36.08
N ASP A 175 -15.54 2.69 37.18
CA ASP A 175 -16.93 2.20 37.15
C ASP A 175 -17.84 3.18 36.42
N LEU A 176 -17.68 4.48 36.70
CA LEU A 176 -18.40 5.55 35.99
C LEU A 176 -18.17 5.47 34.48
N TYR A 177 -16.92 5.26 34.05
CA TYR A 177 -16.57 5.15 32.63
C TYR A 177 -17.22 3.92 31.97
N LEU A 178 -17.08 2.75 32.57
CA LEU A 178 -17.64 1.50 32.04
C LEU A 178 -19.18 1.55 31.97
N GLU A 179 -19.83 2.01 33.05
CA GLU A 179 -21.29 2.15 33.11
C GLU A 179 -21.80 3.15 32.07
N THR A 180 -21.12 4.28 31.92
CA THR A 180 -21.50 5.30 30.93
C THR A 180 -21.39 4.74 29.51
N CYS A 181 -20.27 4.10 29.15
CA CYS A 181 -20.09 3.51 27.82
C CYS A 181 -21.13 2.42 27.54
N ARG A 182 -21.38 1.51 28.50
CA ARG A 182 -22.41 0.48 28.35
C ARG A 182 -23.80 1.09 28.16
N ASN A 183 -24.15 2.12 28.94
CA ASN A 183 -25.43 2.80 28.80
C ASN A 183 -25.60 3.46 27.41
N LEU A 184 -24.53 4.08 26.88
CA LEU A 184 -24.54 4.64 25.53
C LEU A 184 -24.80 3.56 24.47
N PHE A 185 -24.15 2.40 24.57
CA PHE A 185 -24.39 1.28 23.66
C PHE A 185 -25.80 0.69 23.80
N GLU A 186 -26.27 0.40 25.02
CA GLU A 186 -27.63 -0.09 25.25
C GLU A 186 -28.68 0.91 24.73
N THR A 187 -28.40 2.21 24.86
CA THR A 187 -29.24 3.27 24.28
C THR A 187 -29.21 3.25 22.75
N TYR A 188 -28.03 3.10 22.15
CA TYR A 188 -27.90 2.92 20.70
C TYR A 188 -28.71 1.71 20.22
N VAL A 189 -28.53 0.54 20.83
CA VAL A 189 -29.27 -0.70 20.51
C VAL A 189 -30.78 -0.45 20.54
N ARG A 190 -31.28 0.17 21.62
CA ARG A 190 -32.70 0.50 21.78
C ARG A 190 -33.26 1.38 20.67
N PHE A 191 -32.46 2.30 20.13
CA PHE A 191 -32.90 3.22 19.07
C PHE A 191 -32.62 2.70 17.65
N THR A 192 -32.00 1.53 17.52
CA THR A 192 -31.70 0.89 16.24
C THR A 192 -32.50 -0.41 16.01
N GLU A 193 -33.66 -0.58 16.66
CA GLU A 193 -34.57 -1.74 16.46
C GLU A 193 -34.88 -2.03 14.98
N PRO A 194 -35.10 -3.31 14.63
CA PRO A 194 -34.33 -3.98 13.57
C PRO A 194 -34.75 -3.51 12.18
N LEU A 195 -33.74 -3.41 11.30
CA LEU A 195 -33.96 -3.45 9.84
C LEU A 195 -34.64 -4.75 9.42
#